data_AF-A0A8X6NX74-F1
#
_entry.id   AF-A0A8X6NX74-F1
#
_cell.length_a   1.000
_cell.length_b   1.000
_cell.length_c   1.000
_cell.angle_alpha   90.00
_cell.angle_beta   90.00
_cell.angle_gamma   90.00
#
_symmetry.space_group_name_H-M   'P 1'
#
loop_
_entity.id
_entity.type
_entity.pdbx_description
1 polymer ?
#
loop_
_entity_poly.entity_id
_entity_poly.type
_entity_poly.pdbx_seq_one_letter_code
_entity_poly.pdbx_strand_id
1 'polypeptide(L)'
;PELKTLVRGGVPEQLRGRVWSALYRMKIHDVRESKGPKYFEKLCSAAAEAEIPENHKRQISLDLLRTMPNNIHFCERNAEG
;
A
#
# COMPACT_ATOMS: atom_id res chain seq x y z
N PRO A 1 -8.97 20.37 -13.63
CA PRO A 1 -9.36 19.92 -14.99
C PRO A 1 -8.16 19.37 -15.76
N GLU A 2 -7.06 20.12 -15.80
CA GLU A 2 -5.80 19.76 -16.47
C GLU A 2 -5.12 18.50 -15.89
N LEU A 3 -4.93 18.44 -14.57
CA LEU A 3 -4.25 17.31 -13.92
C LEU A 3 -4.89 15.94 -14.23
N LYS A 4 -6.23 15.88 -14.24
CA LYS A 4 -6.96 14.65 -14.58
C LYS A 4 -6.73 14.26 -16.04
N THR A 5 -6.70 15.24 -16.95
CA THR A 5 -6.43 15.00 -18.37
C THR A 5 -5.01 14.47 -18.58
N LEU A 6 -4.01 15.07 -17.92
CA LEU A 6 -2.62 14.60 -17.98
C LEU A 6 -2.48 13.15 -17.50
N VAL A 7 -3.05 12.82 -16.33
CA VAL A 7 -2.97 11.45 -15.78
C VAL A 7 -3.66 10.44 -16.68
N ARG A 8 -4.81 10.79 -17.28
CA ARG A 8 -5.54 9.92 -18.22
C ARG A 8 -4.81 9.73 -19.55
N GLY A 9 -3.96 10.68 -19.95
CA GLY A 9 -3.04 10.53 -21.08
C GLY A 9 -1.91 9.52 -20.83
N GLY A 10 -1.76 9.05 -19.58
CA GLY A 10 -0.72 8.12 -19.17
C GLY A 10 0.38 8.81 -18.38
N VAL A 11 0.90 8.10 -17.37
CA VAL A 11 2.04 8.56 -16.58
C VAL A 11 3.28 7.76 -17.01
N PRO A 12 4.37 8.42 -17.44
CA PRO A 12 5.64 7.75 -17.74
C PRO A 12 6.10 6.88 -16.57
N GLU A 13 6.61 5.70 -16.87
CA GLU A 13 6.95 4.68 -15.87
C GLU A 13 7.84 5.22 -14.75
N GLN A 14 8.89 5.96 -15.12
CA GLN A 14 9.87 6.54 -14.22
C GLN A 14 9.26 7.59 -13.27
N LEU A 15 8.09 8.13 -13.62
CA LEU A 15 7.37 9.14 -12.85
C LEU A 15 6.19 8.57 -12.06
N ARG A 16 5.76 7.33 -12.32
CA ARG A 16 4.57 6.72 -11.67
C ARG A 16 4.66 6.78 -10.16
N GLY A 17 5.77 6.33 -9.58
CA GLY A 17 5.95 6.34 -8.12
C GLY A 17 5.78 7.72 -7.49
N ARG A 18 6.36 8.76 -8.10
CA ARG A 18 6.26 10.16 -7.62
C ARG A 18 4.87 10.73 -7.80
N VAL A 19 4.28 10.57 -8.99
CA VAL A 19 2.96 11.10 -9.33
C VAL A 19 1.88 10.44 -8.48
N TRP A 20 1.85 9.11 -8.38
CA TRP A 20 0.86 8.39 -7.58
C TRP A 20 0.98 8.71 -6.10
N SER A 21 2.21 8.79 -5.57
CA SER A 21 2.44 9.21 -4.19
C SER A 21 1.90 10.61 -3.92
N ALA A 22 2.11 11.58 -4.82
CA ALA A 22 1.58 12.92 -4.67
C ALA A 22 0.05 12.94 -4.69
N LEU A 23 -0.57 12.28 -5.68
CA LEU A 23 -2.02 12.20 -5.82
C LEU A 23 -2.69 11.53 -4.61
N TYR A 24 -2.11 10.42 -4.13
CA TYR A 24 -2.61 9.74 -2.94
C TYR A 24 -2.49 10.63 -1.70
N ARG A 25 -1.33 11.26 -1.47
CA ARG A 25 -1.11 12.16 -0.33
C ARG A 25 -2.08 13.34 -0.33
N MET A 26 -2.41 13.90 -1.50
CA MET A 26 -3.44 14.92 -1.63
C MET A 26 -4.82 14.37 -1.24
N LYS A 27 -5.15 13.15 -1.68
CA LYS A 27 -6.46 12.53 -1.41
C LYS A 27 -6.68 12.19 0.07
N ILE A 28 -5.62 11.81 0.79
CA ILE A 28 -5.70 11.41 2.20
C ILE A 28 -5.24 12.50 3.17
N HIS A 29 -5.09 13.74 2.72
CA HIS A 29 -4.56 14.85 3.53
C HIS A 29 -5.28 14.97 4.89
N ASP A 30 -6.60 15.11 4.86
CA ASP A 30 -7.43 15.28 6.06
C ASP A 30 -7.34 14.09 7.01
N VAL A 31 -7.25 12.87 6.45
CA VAL A 31 -7.06 11.65 7.24
C VAL A 31 -5.71 11.71 7.95
N ARG A 32 -4.64 12.10 7.25
CA ARG A 32 -3.30 12.19 7.84
C ARG A 32 -3.23 13.27 8.92
N GLU A 33 -3.88 14.41 8.71
CA GLU A 33 -3.97 15.45 9.75
C GLU A 33 -4.73 14.94 10.97
N SER A 34 -5.89 14.31 10.79
CA SER A 34 -6.71 13.80 11.90
C SER A 34 -6.03 12.69 12.72
N LYS A 35 -5.23 11.83 12.07
CA LYS A 35 -4.57 10.69 12.72
C LYS A 35 -3.19 11.04 13.29
N GLY A 36 -2.56 12.07 12.76
CA GLY A 36 -1.26 12.54 13.18
C GLY A 36 -0.09 11.66 12.68
N PRO A 37 1.15 12.03 13.06
CA PRO A 37 2.35 11.34 12.63
C PRO A 37 2.45 9.94 13.24
N LYS A 38 3.18 9.07 12.52
CA LYS A 38 3.45 7.67 12.90
C LYS A 38 2.19 6.80 13.09
N TYR A 39 1.07 7.19 12.49
CA TYR A 39 -0.19 6.49 12.68
C TYR A 39 -0.15 5.05 12.15
N PHE A 40 0.49 4.84 10.99
CA PHE A 40 0.63 3.51 10.40
C PHE A 40 1.46 2.58 11.31
N GLU A 41 2.58 3.07 11.83
CA GLU A 41 3.46 2.33 12.72
C GLU A 41 2.73 1.95 14.01
N LYS A 42 1.93 2.87 14.57
CA LYS A 42 1.07 2.57 15.74
C LYS A 42 0.04 1.48 15.43
N LEU A 43 -0.58 1.49 14.25
CA LEU A 43 -1.50 0.43 13.83
C LEU A 43 -0.78 -0.92 13.70
N CYS A 44 0.43 -0.95 13.15
CA CYS A 44 1.22 -2.17 13.05
C CYS A 44 1.58 -2.74 14.43
N SER A 45 2.01 -1.90 15.37
CA SER A 45 2.28 -2.33 16.75
C SER A 45 1.02 -2.85 17.44
N ALA A 46 -0.10 -2.12 17.32
CA ALA A 46 -1.37 -2.55 17.89
C ALA A 46 -1.86 -3.87 17.28
N ALA A 47 -1.68 -4.09 15.98
CA ALA A 47 -2.05 -5.34 15.31
C ALA A 47 -1.24 -6.55 15.80
N ALA A 48 0.03 -6.35 16.18
CA ALA A 48 0.86 -7.41 16.75
C ALA A 48 0.38 -7.85 18.14
N GLU A 49 -0.18 -6.91 18.91
CA GLU A 49 -0.70 -7.13 20.26
C GLU A 49 -2.19 -7.52 20.27
N ALA A 50 -2.94 -7.20 19.21
CA ALA A 50 -4.37 -7.44 19.12
C ALA A 50 -4.71 -8.91 18.81
N GLU A 51 -5.83 -9.37 19.36
CA GLU A 51 -6.44 -10.65 19.00
C GLU A 51 -7.12 -10.53 17.62
N ILE A 52 -6.32 -10.59 16.57
CA ILE A 52 -6.82 -10.62 15.18
C ILE A 52 -7.35 -12.03 14.91
N PRO A 53 -8.60 -12.16 14.41
CA PRO A 53 -9.18 -13.44 14.04
C PRO A 53 -8.26 -14.28 13.13
N GLU A 54 -8.04 -15.53 13.51
CA GLU A 54 -7.06 -16.43 12.86
C GLU A 54 -7.37 -16.65 11.37
N ASN A 55 -8.65 -16.60 10.99
CA ASN A 55 -9.07 -16.69 9.60
C ASN A 55 -8.48 -15.56 8.73
N HIS A 56 -8.37 -14.34 9.25
CA HIS A 56 -7.77 -13.23 8.49
C HIS A 56 -6.27 -13.44 8.28
N LYS A 57 -5.54 -13.85 9.32
CA LYS A 57 -4.09 -14.14 9.23
C LYS A 57 -3.81 -15.27 8.24
N ARG A 58 -4.59 -16.34 8.33
CA ARG A 58 -4.52 -17.48 7.40
C ARG A 58 -4.79 -17.05 5.97
N GLN A 59 -5.83 -16.24 5.73
CA GLN A 59 -6.16 -15.81 4.37
C GLN A 59 -5.08 -14.92 3.76
N ILE A 60 -4.53 -13.96 4.52
CA ILE A 60 -3.42 -13.12 4.05
C ILE A 60 -2.22 -13.99 3.66
N SER A 61 -1.89 -15.00 4.47
CA SER A 61 -0.76 -15.89 4.22
C SER A 61 -0.94 -16.74 2.96
N LEU A 62 -2.16 -17.23 2.72
CA LEU A 62 -2.49 -17.95 1.47
C LEU A 62 -2.45 -17.01 0.26
N ASP A 63 -2.94 -15.78 0.43
CA ASP A 63 -3.05 -14.79 -0.64
C ASP A 63 -1.68 -14.26 -1.07
N LEU A 64 -0.75 -14.14 -0.14
CA LEU A 64 0.61 -13.69 -0.41
C LEU A 64 1.31 -14.61 -1.43
N LEU A 65 1.17 -15.94 -1.27
CA LEU A 65 1.81 -16.93 -2.17
C LEU A 65 1.17 -16.99 -3.57
N ARG A 66 -0.06 -16.50 -3.73
CA ARG A 66 -0.77 -16.49 -5.03
C ARG A 66 -0.79 -15.12 -5.70
N THR A 67 -0.28 -14.07 -5.05
CA THR A 67 -0.27 -12.71 -5.60
C THR A 67 1.02 -12.49 -6.38
N MET A 68 0.91 -12.35 -7.69
CA MET A 68 2.06 -12.17 -8.60
C MET A 68 3.16 -13.24 -8.44
N PRO A 69 2.83 -14.54 -8.54
CA PRO A 69 3.76 -15.63 -8.20
C PRO A 69 5.02 -15.66 -9.10
N ASN A 70 4.97 -15.05 -10.29
CA ASN A 70 6.07 -14.99 -11.24
C ASN A 70 6.82 -13.63 -11.23
N ASN A 71 6.45 -12.70 -10.34
CA ASN A 71 7.14 -11.43 -10.20
C ASN A 71 8.34 -11.61 -9.28
N ILE A 72 9.54 -11.26 -9.74
CA ILE A 72 10.80 -11.42 -9.01
C ILE A 72 10.80 -10.76 -7.61
N HIS A 73 9.96 -9.75 -7.41
CA HIS A 73 9.85 -9.03 -6.13
C HIS A 73 8.89 -9.73 -5.14
N PHE A 74 8.07 -10.67 -5.61
CA PHE A 74 7.02 -11.33 -4.81
C PHE A 74 7.01 -12.85 -4.93
N CYS A 75 7.98 -13.46 -5.63
CA CYS A 75 7.97 -14.88 -5.98
C CYS A 75 8.34 -15.82 -4.81
N GLU A 76 8.88 -15.29 -3.72
CA GLU A 76 9.34 -16.09 -2.58
C GLU A 76 8.96 -15.44 -1.25
N ARG A 77 8.86 -16.24 -0.19
CA ARG A 77 8.47 -15.79 1.16
C ARG A 77 9.39 -14.70 1.74
N ASN A 78 10.67 -14.71 1.36
CA ASN A 78 11.68 -13.77 1.86
C ASN A 78 11.96 -12.62 0.87
N ALA A 79 11.17 -12.48 -0.19
CA ALA A 79 11.34 -11.37 -1.13
C ALA A 79 11.00 -10.04 -0.45
N GLU A 80 11.73 -8.97 -0.80
CA GLU A 80 11.58 -7.66 -0.15
C GLU A 80 10.33 -6.88 -0.61
N GLY A 81 9.72 -7.28 -1.75
CA GLY A 81 8.61 -6.56 -2.38
C GLY A 81 9.04 -5.38 -3.24
#